data_AF-A0A955NI07-F1
#
_entry.id   AF-A0A955NI07-F1
#
_cell.length_a   1.000
_cell.length_b   1.000
_cell.length_c   1.000
_cell.angle_alpha   90.00
_cell.angle_beta   90.00
_cell.angle_gamma   90.00
#
_symmetry.space_group_name_H-M   'P 1'
#
loop_
_entity.id
_entity.type
_entity.pdbx_description
1 polymer ?
#
loop_
_entity_poly.entity_id
_entity_poly.type
_entity_poly.pdbx_seq_one_letter_code
_entity_poly.pdbx_strand_id
1 'polypeptide(L)'
;LQEQLLPELKGWDLIKPEYKWGNSQFDFLLEKDGTQCLLEAKCCTYVVKAKGGLQNEDNTEILEARFPDAPTKRGTRHVRELIEARKQGYRSVIMILVQGVGAQRFRPNWETHPDFSDAFFEALDAGVDVFVRMLKFRGKRIYLGESIPYTRSMDDFVTVLNGG
;
A
#
# COMPACT_ATOMS: atom_id res chain seq x y z
N LEU A 1 3.93 -10.65 10.40
CA LEU A 1 4.06 -11.86 9.57
C LEU A 1 4.17 -13.11 10.45
N GLN A 2 5.25 -13.29 11.23
CA GLN A 2 5.37 -14.43 12.17
C GLN A 2 4.19 -14.54 13.16
N GLU A 3 3.80 -13.42 13.76
CA GLU A 3 2.65 -13.37 14.68
C GLU A 3 1.29 -13.33 13.96
N GLN A 4 1.25 -13.46 12.62
CA GLN A 4 0.02 -13.48 11.82
C GLN A 4 -0.94 -12.27 12.07
N LEU A 5 -0.36 -11.11 12.45
CA LEU A 5 -1.12 -9.91 12.82
C LEU A 5 -1.74 -9.14 11.65
N LEU A 6 -1.38 -9.45 10.40
CA LEU A 6 -1.94 -8.80 9.20
C LEU A 6 -3.10 -9.66 8.68
N PRO A 7 -4.37 -9.27 8.88
CA PRO A 7 -5.52 -10.08 8.49
C PRO A 7 -5.51 -10.51 7.02
N GLU A 8 -5.07 -9.63 6.12
CA GLU A 8 -5.04 -9.84 4.67
C GLU A 8 -4.03 -10.90 4.23
N LEU A 9 -3.04 -11.16 5.09
CA LEU A 9 -1.98 -12.15 4.88
C LEU A 9 -2.11 -13.33 5.84
N LYS A 10 -3.26 -13.48 6.51
CA LYS A 10 -3.46 -14.58 7.46
C LYS A 10 -3.33 -15.94 6.76
N GLY A 11 -2.50 -16.81 7.33
CA GLY A 11 -2.23 -18.14 6.80
C GLY A 11 -1.23 -18.16 5.64
N TRP A 12 -0.59 -17.02 5.35
CA TRP A 12 0.65 -17.01 4.57
C TRP A 12 1.83 -17.17 5.52
N ASP A 13 2.69 -18.12 5.24
CA ASP A 13 3.89 -18.39 6.02
C ASP A 13 5.05 -17.56 5.49
N LEU A 14 5.83 -16.96 6.41
CA LEU A 14 7.05 -16.25 6.05
C LEU A 14 8.13 -17.28 5.68
N ILE A 15 8.50 -17.32 4.40
CA ILE A 15 9.55 -18.21 3.91
C ILE A 15 10.92 -17.54 4.02
N LYS A 16 11.04 -16.30 3.53
CA LYS A 16 12.33 -15.61 3.49
C LYS A 16 12.19 -14.09 3.46
N PRO A 17 12.87 -13.36 4.36
CA PRO A 17 13.07 -11.92 4.19
C PRO A 17 14.12 -11.63 3.10
N GLU A 18 14.10 -10.41 2.56
CA GLU A 18 15.10 -9.91 1.62
C GLU A 18 15.28 -10.83 0.39
N TYR A 19 14.15 -11.26 -0.20
CA TYR A 19 14.13 -12.21 -1.30
C TYR A 19 14.43 -11.53 -2.63
N LYS A 20 15.45 -12.03 -3.34
CA LYS A 20 15.82 -11.53 -4.67
C LYS A 20 14.91 -12.16 -5.73
N TRP A 21 14.25 -11.31 -6.52
CA TRP A 21 13.49 -11.72 -7.69
C TRP A 21 13.70 -10.69 -8.81
N GLY A 22 13.99 -11.16 -10.02
CA GLY A 22 14.40 -10.27 -11.12
C GLY A 22 15.64 -9.46 -10.75
N ASN A 23 15.57 -8.13 -10.92
CA ASN A 23 16.66 -7.21 -10.60
C ASN A 23 16.48 -6.51 -9.25
N SER A 24 15.46 -6.86 -8.47
CA SER A 24 15.19 -6.27 -7.16
C SER A 24 15.28 -7.29 -6.03
N GLN A 25 15.42 -6.75 -4.83
CA GLN A 25 15.27 -7.46 -3.58
C GLN A 25 13.99 -6.95 -2.93
N PHE A 26 13.03 -7.85 -2.77
CA PHE A 26 11.75 -7.62 -2.12
C PHE A 26 11.85 -7.91 -0.64
N ASP A 27 11.03 -7.23 0.16
CA ASP A 27 11.11 -7.32 1.62
C ASP A 27 10.85 -8.76 2.11
N PHE A 28 9.85 -9.45 1.55
CA PHE A 28 9.51 -10.81 1.97
C PHE A 28 9.00 -11.69 0.82
N LEU A 29 9.39 -12.97 0.88
CA LEU A 29 8.72 -14.09 0.20
C LEU A 29 7.86 -14.83 1.22
N LEU A 30 6.58 -14.99 0.90
CA LEU A 30 5.63 -15.78 1.66
C LEU A 30 5.14 -16.98 0.84
N GLU A 31 4.53 -17.96 1.49
CA GLU A 31 3.91 -19.10 0.83
C GLU A 31 2.58 -19.47 1.50
N LYS A 32 1.63 -19.94 0.69
CA LYS A 32 0.39 -20.58 1.16
C LYS A 32 -0.06 -21.62 0.14
N ASP A 33 -0.30 -22.84 0.59
CA ASP A 33 -0.82 -23.94 -0.24
C ASP A 33 -0.01 -24.13 -1.55
N GLY A 34 1.33 -24.02 -1.47
CA GLY A 34 2.24 -24.13 -2.61
C GLY A 34 2.28 -22.90 -3.54
N THR A 35 1.46 -21.87 -3.27
CA THR A 35 1.52 -20.59 -3.98
C THR A 35 2.50 -19.65 -3.29
N GLN A 36 3.43 -19.07 -4.04
CA GLN A 36 4.38 -18.08 -3.53
C GLN A 36 3.85 -16.65 -3.65
N CYS A 37 4.19 -15.79 -2.68
CA CYS A 37 3.82 -14.38 -2.66
C CYS A 37 5.05 -13.49 -2.46
N LEU A 38 5.28 -12.56 -3.38
CA LEU A 38 6.21 -11.45 -3.16
C LEU A 38 5.48 -10.32 -2.42
N LEU A 39 6.03 -9.89 -1.29
CA LEU A 39 5.51 -8.81 -0.49
C LEU A 39 6.55 -7.68 -0.42
N GLU A 40 6.14 -6.49 -0.85
CA GLU A 40 6.90 -5.26 -0.73
C GLU A 40 6.18 -4.31 0.24
N ALA A 41 6.85 -3.87 1.30
CA ALA A 41 6.33 -2.89 2.24
C ALA A 41 6.83 -1.48 1.87
N LYS A 42 5.93 -0.48 1.95
CA LYS A 42 6.28 0.94 1.80
C LYS A 42 5.86 1.70 3.03
N CYS A 43 6.79 2.46 3.60
CA CYS A 43 6.48 3.41 4.66
C CYS A 43 5.93 4.69 4.05
N CYS A 44 4.76 5.13 4.51
CA CYS A 44 4.12 6.35 4.08
C CYS A 44 3.94 7.30 5.27
N THR A 45 4.77 8.34 5.34
CA THR A 45 4.74 9.34 6.42
C THR A 45 4.09 10.65 5.99
N TYR A 46 3.89 10.85 4.69
CA TYR A 46 3.36 12.09 4.14
C TYR A 46 1.83 12.08 4.17
N VAL A 47 1.29 12.71 5.21
CA VAL A 47 -0.15 12.88 5.44
C VAL A 47 -0.48 14.37 5.35
N VAL A 48 -1.46 14.71 4.52
CA VAL A 48 -1.86 16.10 4.25
C VAL A 48 -3.38 16.22 4.19
N LYS A 49 -3.89 17.44 4.28
CA LYS A 49 -5.32 17.69 4.03
C LYS A 49 -5.68 17.29 2.60
N ALA A 50 -6.80 16.59 2.46
CA ALA A 50 -7.36 16.28 1.16
C ALA A 50 -7.69 17.59 0.42
N LYS A 51 -7.35 17.66 -0.87
CA LYS A 51 -7.72 18.80 -1.71
C LYS A 51 -9.23 18.79 -1.97
N GLY A 52 -9.81 19.96 -2.22
CA GLY A 52 -11.23 20.10 -2.58
C GLY A 52 -12.18 20.35 -1.41
N GLY A 53 -11.67 20.73 -0.22
CA GLY A 53 -12.51 21.09 0.92
C GLY A 53 -13.28 19.91 1.51
N LEU A 54 -12.78 18.70 1.30
CA LEU A 54 -13.45 17.47 1.70
C LEU A 54 -13.49 17.36 3.23
N GLN A 55 -14.69 17.12 3.74
CA GLN A 55 -14.96 16.99 5.16
C GLN A 55 -15.62 15.65 5.45
N ASN A 56 -15.41 15.11 6.64
CA ASN A 56 -16.18 13.98 7.15
C ASN A 56 -17.54 14.45 7.67
N GLU A 57 -18.35 13.51 8.17
CA GLU A 57 -19.72 13.75 8.68
C GLU A 57 -19.77 14.80 9.82
N ASP A 58 -18.67 14.95 10.57
CA ASP A 58 -18.54 15.93 11.65
C ASP A 58 -18.01 17.31 11.18
N ASN A 59 -18.00 17.58 9.87
CA ASN A 59 -17.43 18.79 9.24
C ASN A 59 -15.93 19.00 9.50
N THR A 60 -15.18 17.94 9.80
CA THR A 60 -13.72 18.00 9.96
C THR A 60 -13.01 17.64 8.66
N GLU A 61 -11.91 18.34 8.35
CA GLU A 61 -11.16 18.13 7.11
C GLU A 61 -10.60 16.71 7.02
N ILE A 62 -10.73 16.11 5.84
CA ILE A 62 -10.22 14.76 5.58
C ILE A 62 -8.70 14.79 5.46
N LEU A 63 -8.02 13.88 6.16
CA LEU A 63 -6.58 13.64 6.00
C LEU A 63 -6.33 12.52 5.00
N GLU A 64 -5.38 12.76 4.09
CA GLU A 64 -4.96 11.84 3.04
C GLU A 64 -3.47 11.54 3.15
N ALA A 65 -3.13 10.26 3.16
CA ALA A 65 -1.77 9.77 3.00
C ALA A 65 -1.38 9.69 1.52
N ARG A 66 -0.16 10.10 1.17
CA ARG A 66 0.34 10.02 -0.21
C ARG A 66 1.74 9.42 -0.24
N PHE A 67 1.97 8.55 -1.21
CA PHE A 67 3.29 7.96 -1.44
C PHE A 67 3.66 8.00 -2.94
N PRO A 68 4.90 8.36 -3.30
CA PRO A 68 6.01 8.70 -2.41
C PRO A 68 5.99 10.19 -2.00
N ASP A 69 6.76 10.54 -0.98
CA ASP A 69 6.99 11.93 -0.54
C ASP A 69 8.15 12.63 -1.29
N ALA A 70 9.04 11.84 -1.90
CA ALA A 70 10.07 12.28 -2.84
C ALA A 70 10.15 11.33 -4.07
N PRO A 71 10.66 11.77 -5.24
CA PRO A 71 10.80 10.90 -6.41
C PRO A 71 11.57 9.60 -6.12
N THR A 72 11.04 8.46 -6.58
CA THR A 72 11.60 7.12 -6.28
C THR A 72 11.64 6.19 -7.49
N LYS A 73 12.73 6.25 -8.27
CA LYS A 73 12.93 5.33 -9.41
C LYS A 73 13.00 3.86 -8.97
N ARG A 74 13.54 3.60 -7.78
CA ARG A 74 13.59 2.26 -7.18
C ARG A 74 12.18 1.74 -6.89
N GLY A 75 11.32 2.56 -6.30
CA GLY A 75 9.93 2.19 -6.02
C GLY A 75 9.18 1.83 -7.31
N THR A 76 9.28 2.66 -8.35
CA THR A 76 8.64 2.39 -9.65
C THR A 76 9.12 1.06 -10.26
N ARG A 77 10.43 0.79 -10.23
CA ARG A 77 10.97 -0.49 -10.71
C ARG A 77 10.41 -1.68 -9.94
N HIS A 78 10.41 -1.61 -8.60
CA HIS A 78 9.89 -2.69 -7.77
C HIS A 78 8.42 -2.99 -8.08
N VAL A 79 7.59 -1.96 -8.26
CA VAL A 79 6.18 -2.14 -8.62
C VAL A 79 6.03 -2.83 -9.98
N ARG A 80 6.81 -2.42 -10.99
CA ARG A 80 6.79 -3.09 -12.31
C ARG A 80 7.29 -4.53 -12.24
N GLU A 81 8.28 -4.83 -11.41
CA GLU A 81 8.72 -6.22 -11.21
C GLU A 81 7.68 -7.06 -10.46
N LEU A 82 6.88 -6.49 -9.55
CA LEU A 82 5.73 -7.20 -8.95
C LEU A 82 4.67 -7.58 -10.00
N ILE A 83 4.44 -6.73 -11.00
CA ILE A 83 3.56 -7.02 -12.14
C ILE A 83 4.10 -8.22 -12.92
N GLU A 84 5.40 -8.23 -13.23
CA GLU A 84 6.01 -9.34 -13.94
C GLU A 84 6.00 -10.64 -13.13
N ALA A 85 6.21 -10.57 -11.81
CA ALA A 85 6.08 -11.73 -10.93
C ALA A 85 4.64 -12.26 -10.90
N ARG A 86 3.66 -11.35 -10.90
CA ARG A 86 2.24 -11.71 -10.94
C ARG A 86 1.89 -12.50 -12.19
N LYS A 87 2.43 -12.09 -13.36
CA LYS A 87 2.29 -12.82 -14.63
C LYS A 87 2.94 -14.21 -14.61
N GLN A 88 3.97 -14.41 -13.79
CA GLN A 88 4.66 -15.70 -13.63
C GLN A 88 4.05 -16.61 -12.54
N GLY A 89 2.85 -16.29 -12.06
CA GLY A 89 2.11 -17.14 -11.13
C GLY A 89 2.36 -16.84 -9.66
N TYR A 90 3.19 -15.85 -9.33
CA TYR A 90 3.28 -15.37 -7.95
C TYR A 90 1.98 -14.65 -7.57
N ARG A 91 1.61 -14.69 -6.31
CA ARG A 91 0.87 -13.58 -5.71
C ARG A 91 1.84 -12.41 -5.50
N SER A 92 1.37 -11.19 -5.67
CA SER A 92 2.19 -9.99 -5.48
C SER A 92 1.41 -9.01 -4.62
N VAL A 93 2.06 -8.47 -3.59
CA VAL A 93 1.44 -7.57 -2.61
C VAL A 93 2.31 -6.32 -2.41
N ILE A 94 1.68 -5.16 -2.47
CA ILE A 94 2.22 -3.90 -1.96
C ILE A 94 1.52 -3.59 -0.64
N MET A 95 2.28 -3.52 0.45
CA MET A 95 1.78 -3.14 1.77
C MET A 95 2.21 -1.71 2.09
N ILE A 96 1.28 -0.77 1.99
CA ILE A 96 1.50 0.62 2.41
C ILE A 96 1.22 0.74 3.91
N LEU A 97 2.25 1.07 4.66
CA LEU A 97 2.19 1.29 6.10
C LEU A 97 2.21 2.79 6.38
N VAL A 98 1.03 3.36 6.63
CA VAL A 98 0.88 4.78 6.92
C VAL A 98 1.25 5.04 8.37
N GLN A 99 2.22 5.93 8.57
CA GLN A 99 2.62 6.41 9.90
C GLN A 99 2.17 7.86 10.04
N GLY A 100 1.48 8.17 11.13
CA GLY A 100 1.02 9.54 11.40
C GLY A 100 -0.40 9.56 11.94
N VAL A 101 -1.01 10.75 11.91
CA VAL A 101 -2.32 10.99 12.50
C VAL A 101 -3.42 10.79 11.46
N GLY A 102 -4.30 9.81 11.71
CA GLY A 102 -5.69 9.81 11.25
C GLY A 102 -5.95 9.90 9.75
N ALA A 103 -5.00 9.51 8.89
CA ALA A 103 -5.26 9.44 7.45
C ALA A 103 -6.47 8.53 7.17
N GLN A 104 -7.50 9.08 6.56
CA GLN A 104 -8.75 8.38 6.24
C GLN A 104 -8.73 7.82 4.82
N ARG A 105 -7.78 8.24 3.99
CA ARG A 105 -7.59 7.73 2.63
C ARG A 105 -6.13 7.73 2.20
N PHE A 106 -5.83 6.94 1.18
CA PHE A 106 -4.53 6.88 0.52
C PHE A 106 -4.65 7.09 -0.99
N ARG A 107 -3.61 7.67 -1.58
CA ARG A 107 -3.41 7.66 -3.03
C ARG A 107 -1.92 7.69 -3.39
N PRO A 108 -1.53 7.24 -4.59
CA PRO A 108 -0.20 7.55 -5.07
C PRO A 108 -0.04 9.08 -5.26
N ASN A 109 1.17 9.57 -5.00
CA ASN A 109 1.49 11.00 -5.06
C ASN A 109 1.95 11.39 -6.47
N TRP A 110 0.99 11.54 -7.39
CA TRP A 110 1.28 11.92 -8.77
C TRP A 110 1.93 13.30 -8.90
N GLU A 111 1.70 14.22 -7.95
CA GLU A 111 2.38 15.52 -7.95
C GLU A 111 3.89 15.38 -7.70
N THR A 112 4.29 14.39 -6.89
CA THR A 112 5.71 14.14 -6.58
C THR A 112 6.37 13.21 -7.59
N HIS A 113 5.68 12.15 -8.03
CA HIS A 113 6.24 11.18 -8.97
C HIS A 113 5.14 10.53 -9.84
N PRO A 114 4.85 11.12 -11.03
CA PRO A 114 3.86 10.58 -11.97
C PRO A 114 4.14 9.12 -12.35
N ASP A 115 5.37 8.78 -12.75
CA ASP A 115 5.75 7.43 -13.17
C ASP A 115 5.49 6.35 -12.10
N PHE A 116 5.64 6.70 -10.81
CA PHE A 116 5.28 5.77 -9.73
C PHE A 116 3.77 5.55 -9.65
N SER A 117 2.99 6.62 -9.86
CA SER A 117 1.53 6.55 -9.84
C SER A 117 1.01 5.70 -10.99
N ASP A 118 1.57 5.88 -12.19
CA ASP A 118 1.26 5.05 -13.36
C ASP A 118 1.56 3.57 -13.07
N ALA A 119 2.76 3.27 -12.58
CA ALA A 119 3.12 1.90 -12.21
C ALA A 119 2.21 1.32 -11.11
N PHE A 120 1.78 2.14 -10.15
CA PHE A 120 0.86 1.71 -9.09
C PHE A 120 -0.52 1.32 -9.66
N PHE A 121 -1.07 2.10 -10.60
CA PHE A 121 -2.33 1.77 -11.25
C PHE A 121 -2.20 0.56 -12.18
N GLU A 122 -1.11 0.48 -12.96
CA GLU A 122 -0.77 -0.71 -13.77
C GLU A 122 -0.71 -1.97 -12.89
N ALA A 123 -0.20 -1.85 -11.65
CA ALA A 123 -0.13 -2.97 -10.72
C ALA A 123 -1.50 -3.44 -10.25
N LEU A 124 -2.41 -2.52 -9.94
CA LEU A 124 -3.79 -2.84 -9.61
C LEU A 124 -4.47 -3.58 -10.77
N ASP A 125 -4.30 -3.08 -11.99
CA ASP A 125 -4.90 -3.67 -13.19
C ASP A 125 -4.31 -5.05 -13.52
N ALA A 126 -3.04 -5.27 -13.19
CA ALA A 126 -2.37 -6.57 -13.30
C ALA A 126 -2.73 -7.56 -12.17
N GLY A 127 -3.57 -7.17 -11.21
CA GLY A 127 -3.97 -8.02 -10.09
C GLY A 127 -2.90 -8.16 -9.00
N VAL A 128 -2.03 -7.15 -8.84
CA VAL A 128 -1.21 -6.98 -7.64
C VAL A 128 -2.11 -6.44 -6.53
N ASP A 129 -2.10 -7.11 -5.38
CA ASP A 129 -2.88 -6.67 -4.23
C ASP A 129 -2.22 -5.46 -3.57
N VAL A 130 -3.01 -4.44 -3.25
CA VAL A 130 -2.55 -3.30 -2.45
C VAL A 130 -3.33 -3.28 -1.15
N PHE A 131 -2.60 -3.33 -0.04
CA PHE A 131 -3.16 -3.14 1.28
C PHE A 131 -2.57 -1.87 1.88
N VAL A 132 -3.44 -1.01 2.41
CA VAL A 132 -3.02 0.21 3.12
C VAL A 132 -3.50 0.08 4.55
N ARG A 133 -2.57 0.21 5.49
CA ARG A 133 -2.82 0.06 6.92
C ARG A 133 -2.21 1.22 7.69
N MET A 134 -2.94 1.68 8.69
CA MET A 134 -2.39 2.58 9.69
C MET A 134 -1.41 1.83 10.59
N LEU A 135 -0.27 2.43 10.91
CA LEU A 135 0.62 2.01 11.98
C LEU A 135 0.54 3.02 13.12
N LYS A 136 0.13 2.54 14.30
CA LYS A 136 -0.01 3.35 15.50
C LYS A 136 1.15 3.09 16.44
N PHE A 137 1.65 4.16 17.06
CA PHE A 137 2.71 4.09 18.06
C PHE A 137 2.15 4.48 19.42
N ARG A 138 2.36 3.65 20.45
CA ARG A 138 2.04 3.97 21.85
C ARG A 138 3.25 3.66 22.72
N GLY A 139 3.96 4.70 23.14
CA GLY A 139 5.26 4.56 23.81
C GLY A 139 6.28 3.90 22.88
N LYS A 140 6.88 2.78 23.31
CA LYS A 140 7.85 2.00 22.53
C LYS A 140 7.22 0.85 21.72
N ARG A 141 5.88 0.78 21.65
CA ARG A 141 5.15 -0.31 20.97
C ARG A 141 4.50 0.17 19.68
N ILE A 142 4.55 -0.70 18.66
CA ILE A 142 3.90 -0.52 17.37
C ILE A 142 2.65 -1.39 17.34
N TYR A 143 1.55 -0.85 16.83
CA TYR A 143 0.27 -1.55 16.67
C TYR A 143 -0.19 -1.39 15.24
N LEU A 144 -0.72 -2.48 14.68
CA LEU A 144 -1.46 -2.41 13.43
C LEU A 144 -2.81 -1.75 13.68
N GLY A 145 -3.09 -0.68 12.94
CA GLY A 145 -4.36 0.02 12.95
C GLY A 145 -5.30 -0.45 11.84
N GLU A 146 -6.30 0.38 11.58
CA GLU A 146 -7.33 0.17 10.58
C GLU A 146 -6.82 0.09 9.15
N SER A 147 -7.65 -0.52 8.30
CA SER A 147 -7.55 -0.40 6.85
C SER A 147 -7.83 1.02 6.42
N ILE A 148 -7.01 1.53 5.51
CA ILE A 148 -7.22 2.83 4.87
C ILE A 148 -7.67 2.57 3.43
N PRO A 149 -8.83 3.08 2.99
CA PRO A 149 -9.24 2.97 1.61
C PRO A 149 -8.30 3.78 0.70
N TYR A 150 -8.13 3.33 -0.54
CA TYR A 150 -7.40 4.07 -1.56
C TYR A 150 -8.28 4.40 -2.75
N THR A 151 -7.98 5.50 -3.44
CA THR A 151 -8.73 5.97 -4.61
C THR A 151 -8.04 5.51 -5.91
N ARG A 152 -8.79 5.01 -6.91
CA ARG A 152 -8.22 4.70 -8.24
C ARG A 152 -8.31 5.89 -9.21
N SER A 153 -9.17 6.87 -8.91
CA SER A 153 -9.27 8.15 -9.63
C SER A 153 -9.72 9.28 -8.69
N MET A 154 -9.69 10.53 -9.16
CA MET A 154 -10.30 11.66 -8.44
C MET A 154 -11.83 11.48 -8.34
N ASP A 155 -12.45 10.76 -9.29
CA ASP A 155 -13.89 10.57 -9.41
C ASP A 155 -14.44 9.43 -8.53
N ASP A 156 -13.61 8.42 -8.22
CA ASP A 156 -13.95 7.33 -7.29
C ASP A 156 -14.23 7.80 -5.86
N PHE A 157 -13.91 9.07 -5.59
CA PHE A 157 -13.94 9.70 -4.29
C PHE A 157 -15.33 9.76 -3.64
N VAL A 158 -16.39 9.98 -4.44
CA VAL A 158 -17.77 10.11 -3.92
C VAL A 158 -18.38 8.74 -3.61
N THR A 159 -18.01 7.71 -4.35
CA THR A 159 -18.59 6.37 -4.23
C THR A 159 -18.09 5.63 -2.98
N VAL A 160 -16.82 5.83 -2.60
CA VAL A 160 -16.23 5.14 -1.43
C VAL A 160 -16.74 5.72 -0.10
N LEU A 161 -17.03 7.01 -0.02
CA LEU A 161 -17.53 7.65 1.22
C LEU A 161 -19.01 7.39 1.47
N ASN A 162 -19.81 7.17 0.42
CA ASN A 162 -21.25 6.96 0.58
C ASN A 162 -21.64 5.50 0.86
N GLY A 163 -20.67 4.58 0.95
CA GLY A 163 -20.92 3.15 1.07
C GLY A 163 -21.62 2.62 -0.18
N GLY A 164 -20.87 1.94 -1.05
CA GLY A 164 -21.45 1.23 -2.20
C GLY A 164 -22.57 0.27 -1.78
#